data_AF-A0A925BMF9-F1
#
_entry.id   AF-A0A925BMF9-F1
#
_cell.length_a   1.000
_cell.length_b   1.000
_cell.length_c   1.000
_cell.angle_alpha   90.00
_cell.angle_beta   90.00
_cell.angle_gamma   90.00
#
_symmetry.space_group_name_H-M   'P 1'
#
loop_
_entity.id
_entity.type
_entity.pdbx_description
1 polymer ?
#
loop_
_entity_poly.entity_id
_entity_poly.type
_entity_poly.pdbx_seq_one_letter_code
_entity_poly.pdbx_strand_id
1 'polypeptide(L)'
;MAEERKARPWHWVVVGLIVVGVAVLVVLRGRPIGNGIGRPAVDVVRMLELKNDAIALMENWRFDLSAEKLSELESLVPNEPLVRRNRAIAAVLAVSPEGIDKMRD
;
A
#
# COMPACT_ATOMS: atom_id res chain seq x y z
N MET A 1 52.27 19.96 9.33
CA MET A 1 51.34 20.96 9.91
C MET A 1 50.00 20.72 9.23
N ALA A 2 49.03 20.15 9.96
CA ALA A 2 47.74 19.77 9.38
C ALA A 2 46.85 21.00 9.30
N GLU A 3 46.45 21.38 8.10
CA GLU A 3 45.47 22.45 7.88
C GLU A 3 44.15 22.04 8.55
N GLU A 4 43.80 22.73 9.63
CA GLU A 4 42.44 22.73 10.16
C GLU A 4 41.54 23.30 9.07
N ARG A 5 40.90 22.38 8.31
CA ARG A 5 39.80 22.74 7.43
C ARG A 5 38.69 23.28 8.30
N LYS A 6 38.68 24.60 8.47
CA LYS A 6 37.63 25.41 9.08
C LYS A 6 36.33 25.06 8.36
N ALA A 7 35.61 24.07 8.87
CA ALA A 7 34.35 23.59 8.31
C ALA A 7 33.40 24.78 8.30
N ARG A 8 33.16 25.32 7.10
CA ARG A 8 32.37 26.55 6.94
C ARG A 8 30.98 26.30 7.52
N PRO A 9 30.50 27.14 8.46
CA PRO A 9 29.22 26.95 9.15
C PRO A 9 28.03 26.89 8.19
N TRP A 10 28.21 27.35 6.95
CA TRP A 10 27.26 27.24 5.86
C TRP A 10 26.86 25.80 5.52
N HIS A 11 27.73 24.80 5.69
CA HIS A 11 27.38 23.41 5.43
C HIS A 11 26.26 22.93 6.36
N TRP A 12 26.31 23.33 7.64
CA TRP A 12 25.27 22.98 8.61
C TRP A 12 23.93 23.65 8.30
N VAL A 13 23.95 24.88 7.75
CA VAL A 13 22.74 25.58 7.30
C VAL A 13 22.09 24.87 6.10
N VAL A 14 22.90 24.42 5.14
CA VAL A 14 22.41 23.68 3.96
C VAL A 14 21.85 22.32 4.37
N VAL A 15 22.55 21.59 5.25
CA VAL A 15 22.06 20.31 5.78
C VAL A 15 20.76 20.52 6.56
N GLY A 16 20.66 21.58 7.37
CA GLY A 16 19.43 21.94 8.08
C GLY A 16 18.25 22.19 7.12
N LEU A 17 18.47 22.93 6.04
CA LEU A 17 17.43 23.17 5.02
C LEU A 17 17.00 21.89 4.30
N ILE A 18 17.93 20.98 4.01
CA ILE A 18 17.61 19.68 3.40
C ILE A 18 16.78 18.85 4.38
N VAL A 19 17.16 18.78 5.65
CA VAL A 19 16.43 18.01 6.66
C VAL A 19 15.02 18.57 6.87
N VAL A 20 14.87 19.90 6.98
CA VAL A 20 13.54 20.54 7.08
C VAL A 20 12.74 20.32 5.80
N GLY A 21 13.35 20.43 4.62
CA GLY A 21 12.70 20.15 3.35
C GLY A 21 12.22 18.71 3.23
N VAL A 22 13.03 17.73 3.64
CA VAL A 22 12.66 16.31 3.68
C VAL A 22 11.60 16.06 4.74
N ALA A 23 11.69 16.67 5.92
CA ALA A 23 10.66 16.53 6.96
C ALA A 23 9.31 17.10 6.50
N VAL A 24 9.31 18.28 5.88
CA VAL A 24 8.11 18.88 5.28
C VAL A 24 7.59 18.01 4.14
N LEU A 25 8.46 17.45 3.30
CA LEU A 25 8.07 16.54 2.23
C LEU A 25 7.53 15.22 2.76
N VAL A 26 8.07 14.67 3.85
CA VAL A 26 7.55 13.46 4.52
C VAL A 26 6.22 13.75 5.21
N VAL A 27 6.04 14.91 5.83
CA VAL A 27 4.77 15.31 6.45
C VAL A 27 3.70 15.62 5.38
N LEU A 28 4.08 16.28 4.27
CA LEU A 28 3.16 16.57 3.16
C LEU A 28 2.87 15.35 2.28
N ARG A 29 3.81 14.42 2.12
CA ARG A 29 3.61 13.16 1.39
C ARG A 29 3.00 12.06 2.28
N GLY A 30 3.12 12.22 3.60
CA GLY A 30 2.33 11.51 4.62
C GLY A 30 0.93 12.12 4.81
N ARG A 31 0.64 13.25 4.16
CA ARG A 31 -0.73 13.70 3.95
C ARG A 31 -1.33 12.77 2.89
N PRO A 32 -2.37 11.99 3.22
CA PRO A 32 -2.98 11.10 2.25
C PRO A 32 -3.52 11.95 1.11
N ILE A 33 -2.88 11.88 -0.05
CA ILE A 33 -3.48 12.31 -1.30
C ILE A 33 -4.53 11.26 -1.63
N GLY A 34 -5.65 11.38 -0.95
CA GLY A 34 -6.86 10.64 -1.14
C GLY A 34 -7.96 11.54 -0.63
N ASN A 35 -8.94 11.82 -1.48
CA ASN A 35 -10.25 12.35 -1.10
C ASN A 35 -10.95 11.34 -0.17
N GLY A 36 -10.42 11.18 1.04
CA GLY A 36 -10.94 10.31 2.08
C GLY A 36 -11.88 11.11 2.96
N ILE A 37 -13.10 11.28 2.50
CA ILE A 37 -14.23 11.71 3.32
C ILE A 37 -14.29 10.81 4.57
N GLY A 38 -13.99 11.39 5.73
CA GLY A 38 -14.29 10.92 7.10
C GLY A 38 -14.68 9.46 7.32
N ARG A 39 -13.80 8.49 7.05
CA ARG A 39 -14.04 7.10 7.46
C ARG A 39 -13.53 6.87 8.89
N PRO A 40 -14.35 6.29 9.78
CA PRO A 40 -13.92 5.97 11.14
C PRO A 40 -12.68 5.07 11.11
N ALA A 41 -11.79 5.22 12.09
CA ALA A 41 -10.53 4.46 12.18
C ALA A 41 -10.74 2.93 12.12
N VAL A 42 -11.90 2.45 12.59
CA VAL A 42 -12.34 1.06 12.52
C VAL A 42 -12.44 0.55 11.08
N ASP A 43 -12.92 1.37 10.14
CA ASP A 43 -13.03 1.02 8.73
C ASP A 43 -11.65 0.90 8.07
N VAL A 44 -10.67 1.67 8.55
CA VAL A 44 -9.28 1.61 8.05
C VAL A 44 -8.60 0.32 8.51
N VAL A 45 -8.77 -0.05 9.78
CA VAL A 45 -8.23 -1.31 10.32
C VAL A 45 -8.86 -2.50 9.61
N ARG A 46 -10.19 -2.51 9.48
CA ARG A 46 -10.91 -3.58 8.78
C ARG A 46 -10.51 -3.70 7.31
N MET A 47 -10.26 -2.56 6.65
CA MET A 47 -9.78 -2.53 5.26
C MET A 47 -8.38 -3.14 5.11
N LEU A 48 -7.48 -2.88 6.06
CA LEU A 48 -6.13 -3.46 6.06
C LEU A 48 -6.17 -4.96 6.32
N GLU A 49 -6.99 -5.41 7.27
CA GLU A 49 -7.22 -6.84 7.54
C GLU A 49 -7.71 -7.57 6.29
N LEU A 50 -8.78 -7.07 5.67
CA LEU A 50 -9.35 -7.69 4.47
C LEU A 50 -8.38 -7.72 3.29
N LYS A 51 -7.52 -6.70 3.14
CA LYS A 51 -6.45 -6.71 2.13
C LYS A 51 -5.41 -7.79 2.43
N ASN A 52 -4.92 -7.86 3.66
CA ASN A 52 -3.90 -8.83 4.05
C ASN A 52 -4.42 -10.26 3.96
N ASP A 53 -5.64 -10.52 4.41
CA ASP A 53 -6.30 -11.82 4.31
C ASP A 53 -6.47 -12.22 2.84
N ALA A 54 -6.93 -11.30 1.98
CA ALA A 54 -7.09 -11.57 0.56
C ALA A 54 -5.75 -11.94 -0.11
N ILE A 55 -4.65 -11.24 0.22
CA ILE A 55 -3.31 -11.54 -0.29
C ILE A 55 -2.87 -12.92 0.18
N ALA A 56 -2.95 -13.20 1.48
CA ALA A 56 -2.56 -14.50 2.03
C ALA A 56 -3.37 -15.65 1.40
N LEU A 57 -4.66 -15.43 1.12
CA LEU A 57 -5.50 -16.42 0.43
C LEU A 57 -5.08 -16.61 -1.03
N MET A 58 -4.68 -15.55 -1.75
CA MET A 58 -4.14 -15.68 -3.12
C MET A 58 -2.80 -16.42 -3.14
N GLU A 59 -1.92 -16.16 -2.18
CA GLU A 59 -0.63 -16.86 -2.04
C GLU A 59 -0.81 -18.35 -1.76
N ASN A 60 -1.88 -18.71 -1.03
CA ASN A 60 -2.25 -20.10 -0.76
C ASN A 60 -3.18 -20.70 -1.84
N TRP A 61 -3.34 -20.04 -2.99
CA TRP A 61 -4.16 -20.46 -4.12
C TRP A 61 -5.65 -20.68 -3.79
N ARG A 62 -6.15 -20.03 -2.73
CA ARG A 62 -7.55 -20.06 -2.28
C ARG A 62 -8.33 -18.89 -2.85
N PHE A 63 -8.49 -18.89 -4.16
CA PHE A 63 -9.06 -17.75 -4.90
C PHE A 63 -10.55 -17.55 -4.68
N ASP A 64 -11.29 -18.61 -4.38
CA ASP A 64 -12.69 -18.58 -3.97
C ASP A 64 -12.88 -17.68 -2.74
N LEU A 65 -12.12 -17.92 -1.68
CA LEU A 65 -12.17 -17.10 -0.46
C LEU A 65 -11.54 -15.74 -0.65
N SER A 66 -10.48 -15.63 -1.46
CA SER A 66 -9.87 -14.33 -1.74
C SER A 66 -10.87 -13.41 -2.46
N ALA A 67 -11.63 -13.93 -3.42
CA ALA A 67 -12.66 -13.17 -4.12
C ALA A 67 -13.76 -12.67 -3.15
N GLU A 68 -14.14 -13.48 -2.16
CA GLU A 68 -15.08 -13.08 -1.11
C GLU A 68 -14.52 -11.92 -0.25
N LYS A 69 -13.27 -12.04 0.23
CA LYS A 69 -12.62 -10.97 1.02
C LYS A 69 -12.40 -9.70 0.23
N LEU A 70 -12.11 -9.80 -1.06
CA LEU A 70 -12.02 -8.65 -1.96
C LEU A 70 -13.39 -8.03 -2.27
N SER A 71 -14.47 -8.82 -2.25
CA SER A 71 -15.84 -8.32 -2.36
C SER A 71 -16.27 -7.57 -1.10
N GLU A 72 -15.92 -8.09 0.09
CA GLU A 72 -16.10 -7.37 1.37
C GLU A 72 -15.30 -6.05 1.34
N LEU A 73 -14.06 -6.09 0.88
CA LEU A 73 -13.21 -4.91 0.74
C LEU A 73 -13.79 -3.91 -0.26
N GLU A 74 -14.35 -4.36 -1.39
CA GLU A 74 -14.98 -3.50 -2.39
C GLU A 74 -16.19 -2.76 -1.81
N SER A 75 -16.97 -3.39 -0.92
CA SER A 75 -18.08 -2.71 -0.23
C SER A 75 -17.59 -1.53 0.63
N LEU A 76 -16.40 -1.67 1.23
CA LEU A 76 -15.76 -0.61 1.99
C LEU A 76 -15.11 0.39 1.05
N VAL A 77 -14.42 0.01 -0.02
CA VAL A 77 -13.75 0.91 -0.99
C VAL A 77 -14.29 0.74 -2.41
N PRO A 78 -15.53 1.16 -2.69
CA PRO A 78 -16.22 0.84 -3.95
C PRO A 78 -15.59 1.49 -5.19
N ASN A 79 -14.82 2.56 -5.00
CA ASN A 79 -14.16 3.29 -6.08
C ASN A 79 -12.70 2.92 -6.28
N GLU A 80 -12.16 1.96 -5.53
CA GLU A 80 -10.76 1.56 -5.63
C GLU A 80 -10.56 0.62 -6.84
N PRO A 81 -9.88 1.06 -7.92
CA PRO A 81 -9.76 0.26 -9.15
C PRO A 81 -8.93 -1.01 -8.94
N LEU A 82 -7.96 -0.98 -8.03
CA LEU A 82 -7.11 -2.13 -7.71
C LEU A 82 -7.90 -3.25 -7.01
N VAL A 83 -8.83 -2.91 -6.13
CA VAL A 83 -9.66 -3.91 -5.42
C VAL A 83 -10.61 -4.61 -6.39
N ARG A 84 -11.26 -3.85 -7.28
CA ARG A 84 -12.10 -4.40 -8.34
C ARG A 84 -11.34 -5.33 -9.29
N ARG A 85 -10.15 -4.90 -9.71
CA ARG A 85 -9.26 -5.71 -10.56
C ARG A 85 -8.86 -7.00 -9.86
N ASN A 86 -8.41 -6.94 -8.61
CA ASN A 86 -7.97 -8.11 -7.87
C ASN A 86 -9.13 -9.08 -7.62
N ARG A 87 -10.33 -8.56 -7.31
CA ARG A 87 -11.55 -9.39 -7.17
C ARG A 87 -11.86 -10.15 -8.45
N ALA A 88 -11.80 -9.46 -9.60
CA ALA A 88 -12.04 -10.08 -10.89
C ALA A 88 -10.99 -11.17 -11.21
N ILE A 89 -9.71 -10.91 -10.93
CA ILE A 89 -8.64 -11.91 -11.12
C ILE A 89 -8.87 -13.12 -10.22
N ALA A 90 -9.15 -12.91 -8.93
CA ALA A 90 -9.43 -14.00 -8.00
C ALA A 90 -10.66 -14.81 -8.44
N ALA A 91 -11.75 -14.15 -8.84
CA ALA A 91 -12.94 -14.84 -9.34
C ALA A 91 -12.68 -15.68 -10.60
N VAL A 92 -11.87 -15.18 -11.53
CA VAL A 92 -11.49 -15.93 -12.74
C VAL A 92 -10.63 -17.14 -12.38
N LEU A 93 -9.64 -16.97 -11.49
CA LEU A 93 -8.76 -18.06 -11.04
C LEU A 93 -9.51 -19.11 -10.20
N ALA A 94 -10.57 -18.73 -9.48
CA ALA A 94 -11.43 -19.65 -8.77
C ALA A 94 -12.23 -20.57 -9.71
N VAL A 95 -12.60 -20.07 -10.90
CA VAL A 95 -13.40 -20.82 -11.90
C VAL A 95 -12.51 -21.56 -12.91
N SER A 96 -11.29 -21.09 -13.17
CA SER A 96 -10.33 -21.70 -14.10
C SER A 96 -9.04 -22.09 -13.38
N PRO A 97 -9.03 -23.20 -12.62
CA PRO A 97 -7.84 -23.70 -11.95
C PRO A 97 -6.78 -24.24 -12.92
N GLU A 98 -7.13 -24.44 -14.18
CA GLU A 98 -6.23 -24.92 -15.25
C GLU A 98 -5.06 -23.95 -15.51
N GLY A 99 -5.25 -22.65 -15.26
CA GLY A 99 -4.17 -21.66 -15.30
C GLY A 99 -3.27 -21.68 -14.06
N ILE A 100 -3.77 -22.18 -12.93
CA ILE A 100 -3.04 -22.33 -11.67
C ILE A 100 -2.08 -23.51 -11.76
N ASP A 101 -2.54 -24.66 -12.27
CA ASP A 101 -1.70 -25.85 -12.39
C ASP A 101 -0.46 -25.61 -13.27
N LYS A 102 -0.56 -24.76 -14.31
CA LYS A 102 0.59 -24.38 -15.16
C LYS A 102 1.57 -23.38 -14.52
N MET A 103 1.17 -22.67 -13.47
CA MET A 103 2.07 -21.78 -12.72
C MET A 103 2.67 -22.46 -11.48
N ARG A 104 2.23 -23.69 -11.17
CA ARG A 104 2.72 -24.50 -10.06
C ARG A 104 4.00 -25.28 -10.40
N ASP A 105 4.13 -25.71 -11.65
CA ASP A 105 5.30 -26.42 -12.21
C ASP A 105 6.36 -25.44 -12.73
#